data_AF-A0A661XKZ0-F1
#
_entry.id   AF-A0A661XKZ0-F1
#
_cell.length_a   1.000
_cell.length_b   1.000
_cell.length_c   1.000
_cell.angle_alpha   90.00
_cell.angle_beta   90.00
_cell.angle_gamma   90.00
#
_symmetry.space_group_name_H-M   'P 1'
#
loop_
_entity.id
_entity.type
_entity.pdbx_description
1 polymer ?
#
loop_
_entity_poly.entity_id
_entity_poly.type
_entity_poly.pdbx_seq_one_letter_code
_entity_poly.pdbx_strand_id
1 'polypeptide(L)'
;LSHIVQYYLNDTSENILLLAYTNRAVDEMCLALDKIGGNIRVKYMRIGSRISSGSDFTDQLLSVRLEGVKSRRGLIELLKNQRIIISTLASITGAQDVFSLMSLSTVIVDEASQILEPLLAGILPLFKKVILIGDHKQLPAVVVQSSDKTRVEETELHEVHLYNTRTSYFERMYSLAVARNWHWAFGCLYEQGRMHDDIMQFVSEHFYEKSLKVLPKTRSGRDLLESLRAPDMVSESALSTAFKTKRMIFIPGEVETDAPWLKTNDSEARIVVEIVRELHKMYPDVSIGVITPFRAQIANIRAHLINAGINPEDYSVDTVERYQGSARDIIVLSVCVNDSNQLKQVVSLSGEGVDRKLNVAITRAREQFIWTGAPSVLSENALYSKLMSASEMVDVCCIPESETNNKSSKHAE
;
A
#
# COMPACT_ATOMS: atom_id res chain seq x y z
N LEU A 1 -14.00 7.78 2.26
CA LEU A 1 -13.76 8.88 3.21
C LEU A 1 -14.51 10.18 2.86
N SER A 2 -14.29 10.78 1.69
CA SER A 2 -14.90 12.06 1.29
C SER A 2 -16.42 12.13 1.51
N HIS A 3 -17.17 11.11 1.09
CA HIS A 3 -18.62 11.02 1.28
C HIS A 3 -19.03 11.01 2.76
N ILE A 4 -18.33 10.26 3.61
CA ILE A 4 -18.60 10.23 5.06
C ILE A 4 -18.38 11.62 5.65
N VAL A 5 -17.27 12.28 5.27
CA VAL A 5 -16.96 13.62 5.77
C VAL A 5 -17.96 14.67 5.28
N GLN A 6 -18.40 14.60 4.03
CA GLN A 6 -19.47 15.45 3.51
C GLN A 6 -20.76 15.29 4.32
N TYR A 7 -21.18 14.06 4.61
CA TYR A 7 -22.34 13.80 5.46
C TYR A 7 -22.19 14.44 6.84
N TYR A 8 -21.05 14.24 7.51
CA TYR A 8 -20.83 14.86 8.81
C TYR A 8 -20.86 16.40 8.76
N LEU A 9 -20.32 17.00 7.69
CA LEU A 9 -20.31 18.44 7.52
C LEU A 9 -21.70 19.02 7.22
N ASN A 10 -22.52 18.34 6.42
CA ASN A 10 -23.77 18.88 5.90
C ASN A 10 -24.98 18.49 6.78
N ASP A 11 -24.95 17.30 7.37
CA ASP A 11 -26.12 16.67 7.99
C ASP A 11 -26.00 16.57 9.52
N THR A 12 -24.84 16.91 10.10
CA THR A 12 -24.63 16.87 11.55
C THR A 12 -23.90 18.12 12.05
N SER A 13 -23.93 18.35 13.36
CA SER A 13 -23.11 19.36 14.06
C SER A 13 -21.88 18.75 14.74
N GLU A 14 -21.58 17.46 14.46
CA GLU A 14 -20.48 16.77 15.11
C GLU A 14 -19.13 17.27 14.62
N ASN A 15 -18.15 17.32 15.52
CA ASN A 15 -16.76 17.57 15.17
C ASN A 15 -16.02 16.24 15.11
N ILE A 16 -15.29 16.04 14.04
CA ILE A 16 -14.69 14.75 13.70
C ILE A 16 -13.16 14.80 13.80
N LEU A 17 -12.59 13.75 14.34
CA LEU A 17 -11.16 13.47 14.27
C LEU A 17 -10.91 12.37 13.23
N LEU A 18 -10.14 12.69 12.19
CA LEU A 18 -9.63 11.74 11.22
C LEU A 18 -8.22 11.30 11.67
N LEU A 19 -8.05 9.99 11.91
CA LEU A 19 -6.80 9.41 12.36
C LEU A 19 -6.28 8.37 11.38
N ALA A 20 -4.97 8.35 11.19
CA ALA A 20 -4.30 7.23 10.55
C ALA A 20 -2.99 6.89 11.26
N TYR A 21 -2.41 5.73 10.94
CA TYR A 21 -1.12 5.32 11.47
C TYR A 21 0.05 6.11 10.87
N THR A 22 0.01 6.34 9.55
CA THR A 22 1.13 6.93 8.80
C THR A 22 0.81 8.34 8.32
N ASN A 23 1.84 9.17 8.17
CA ASN A 23 1.68 10.51 7.61
C ASN A 23 1.18 10.49 6.16
N ARG A 24 1.57 9.45 5.41
CA ARG A 24 1.09 9.23 4.04
C ARG A 24 -0.42 9.01 4.00
N ALA A 25 -0.96 8.16 4.87
CA ALA A 25 -2.40 7.97 4.97
C ALA A 25 -3.11 9.28 5.35
N VAL A 26 -2.52 10.08 6.25
CA VAL A 26 -3.01 11.44 6.56
C VAL A 26 -3.00 12.36 5.33
N ASP A 27 -1.95 12.33 4.50
CA ASP A 27 -1.88 13.09 3.25
C ASP A 27 -2.99 12.65 2.28
N GLU A 28 -3.23 11.35 2.15
CA GLU A 28 -4.30 10.78 1.32
C GLU A 28 -5.69 11.18 1.83
N MET A 29 -5.89 11.29 3.14
CA MET A 29 -7.11 11.87 3.71
C MET A 29 -7.28 13.33 3.33
N CYS A 30 -6.23 14.15 3.45
CA CYS A 30 -6.26 15.55 3.05
C CYS A 30 -6.62 15.69 1.56
N LEU A 31 -6.01 14.89 0.68
CA LEU A 31 -6.36 14.84 -0.74
C LEU A 31 -7.83 14.47 -0.96
N ALA A 32 -8.35 13.48 -0.22
CA ALA A 32 -9.75 13.09 -0.31
C ALA A 32 -10.70 14.20 0.14
N LEU A 33 -10.30 15.02 1.13
CA LEU A 33 -11.08 16.18 1.55
C LEU A 33 -11.00 17.31 0.54
N ASP A 34 -9.82 17.62 0.00
CA ASP A 34 -9.67 18.67 -1.01
C ASP A 34 -10.54 18.42 -2.25
N LYS A 35 -10.74 17.15 -2.63
CA LYS A 35 -11.67 16.73 -3.71
C LYS A 35 -13.14 17.07 -3.43
N ILE A 36 -13.54 17.33 -2.20
CA ILE A 36 -14.89 17.83 -1.87
C ILE A 36 -15.10 19.23 -2.45
N GLY A 37 -14.02 20.02 -2.57
CA GLY A 37 -14.04 21.36 -3.14
C GLY A 37 -14.69 22.42 -2.22
N GLY A 38 -14.93 23.60 -2.80
CA GLY A 38 -15.48 24.76 -2.09
C GLY A 38 -14.58 25.21 -0.93
N ASN A 39 -15.19 25.52 0.21
CA ASN A 39 -14.49 26.03 1.39
C ASN A 39 -14.03 24.91 2.35
N ILE A 40 -13.75 23.70 1.85
CA ILE A 40 -13.35 22.58 2.72
C ILE A 40 -12.03 22.86 3.46
N ARG A 41 -11.06 23.49 2.79
CA ARG A 41 -9.73 23.82 3.35
C ARG A 41 -9.74 24.80 4.53
N VAL A 42 -10.84 25.49 4.80
CA VAL A 42 -10.98 26.33 6.01
C VAL A 42 -11.70 25.61 7.15
N LYS A 43 -12.30 24.44 6.88
CA LYS A 43 -13.07 23.63 7.84
C LYS A 43 -12.28 22.50 8.47
N TYR A 44 -11.08 22.23 7.96
CA TYR A 44 -10.20 21.23 8.53
C TYR A 44 -8.83 21.80 8.89
N MET A 45 -8.17 21.10 9.83
CA MET A 45 -6.83 21.41 10.26
C MET A 45 -6.07 20.12 10.52
N ARG A 46 -4.76 20.15 10.29
CA ARG A 46 -3.86 19.02 10.47
C ARG A 46 -2.97 19.21 11.69
N ILE A 47 -2.87 18.19 12.53
CA ILE A 47 -1.89 18.14 13.62
C ILE A 47 -0.75 17.21 13.18
N GLY A 48 0.46 17.77 13.11
CA GLY A 48 1.67 17.09 12.63
C GLY A 48 2.82 18.07 12.48
N SER A 49 3.90 17.66 11.80
CA SER A 49 5.08 18.49 11.56
C SER A 49 5.29 18.76 10.07
N ARG A 50 5.91 19.89 9.74
CA ARG A 50 6.27 20.26 8.34
C ARG A 50 7.15 19.21 7.66
N ILE A 51 8.02 18.54 8.42
CA ILE A 51 8.95 17.51 7.90
C ILE A 51 8.20 16.26 7.44
N SER A 52 7.05 15.98 8.05
CA SER A 52 6.30 14.75 7.84
C SER A 52 5.06 14.92 6.97
N SER A 53 4.72 16.14 6.58
CA SER A 53 3.58 16.46 5.73
C SER A 53 4.01 16.73 4.29
N GLY A 54 3.24 16.23 3.31
CA GLY A 54 3.35 16.70 1.93
C GLY A 54 3.24 18.22 1.83
N SER A 55 4.00 18.82 0.92
CA SER A 55 4.08 20.28 0.72
C SER A 55 2.71 20.93 0.58
N ASP A 56 1.80 20.24 -0.11
CA ASP A 56 0.46 20.71 -0.48
C ASP A 56 -0.47 20.90 0.73
N PHE A 57 -0.11 20.36 1.90
CA PHE A 57 -0.88 20.44 3.14
C PHE A 57 -0.19 21.26 4.23
N THR A 58 0.90 21.95 3.90
CA THR A 58 1.64 22.79 4.86
C THR A 58 0.74 23.89 5.44
N ASP A 59 -0.11 24.48 4.60
CA ASP A 59 -1.07 25.52 5.00
C ASP A 59 -2.13 25.01 6.00
N GLN A 60 -2.36 23.70 6.05
CA GLN A 60 -3.33 23.07 6.93
C GLN A 60 -2.76 22.73 8.31
N LEU A 61 -1.44 22.77 8.48
CA LEU A 61 -0.80 22.44 9.75
C LEU A 61 -1.23 23.42 10.83
N LEU A 62 -1.55 22.90 12.02
CA LEU A 62 -1.85 23.69 13.21
C LEU A 62 -0.78 24.75 13.46
N SER A 63 0.51 24.39 13.35
CA SER A 63 1.62 25.33 13.57
C SER A 63 1.60 26.51 12.60
N VAL A 64 1.15 26.30 11.35
CA VAL A 64 1.03 27.36 10.33
C VAL A 64 -0.24 28.16 10.54
N ARG A 65 -1.36 27.50 10.85
CA ARG A 65 -2.64 28.16 11.19
C ARG A 65 -2.56 29.03 12.44
N LEU A 66 -1.59 28.77 13.31
CA LEU A 66 -1.31 29.56 14.51
C LEU A 66 -0.39 30.76 14.27
N GLU A 67 0.19 30.92 13.07
CA GLU A 67 1.01 32.09 12.75
C GLU A 67 0.14 33.36 12.88
N GLY A 68 0.47 34.20 13.87
CA GLY A 68 -0.29 35.42 14.20
C GLY A 68 -1.22 35.29 15.40
N VAL A 69 -1.47 34.09 15.93
CA VAL A 69 -2.25 33.88 17.16
C VAL A 69 -1.35 34.12 18.38
N LYS A 70 -1.52 35.28 19.02
CA LYS A 70 -0.67 35.72 20.15
C LYS A 70 -1.23 35.42 21.54
N SER A 71 -2.42 34.82 21.64
CA SER A 71 -3.07 34.59 22.94
C SER A 71 -3.72 33.22 23.02
N ARG A 72 -3.80 32.67 24.25
CA ARG A 72 -4.53 31.44 24.55
C ARG A 72 -6.01 31.52 24.13
N ARG A 73 -6.62 32.71 24.26
CA ARG A 73 -8.00 32.94 23.80
C ARG A 73 -8.13 32.77 22.29
N GLY A 74 -7.20 33.36 21.52
CA GLY A 74 -7.18 33.21 20.06
C GLY A 74 -6.94 31.76 19.61
N LEU A 75 -6.09 31.01 20.34
CA LEU A 75 -5.91 29.58 20.11
C LEU A 75 -7.22 28.82 20.31
N ILE A 76 -7.88 29.01 21.45
CA ILE A 76 -9.16 28.33 21.76
C ILE A 76 -10.23 28.67 20.72
N GLU A 77 -10.31 29.93 20.30
CA GLU A 77 -11.27 30.37 19.27
C GLU A 77 -10.99 29.71 17.92
N LEU A 78 -9.72 29.65 17.50
CA LEU A 78 -9.32 28.93 16.29
C LEU A 78 -9.71 27.45 16.37
N LEU A 79 -9.37 26.77 17.46
CA LEU A 79 -9.65 25.35 17.65
C LEU A 79 -11.15 25.04 17.67
N LYS A 80 -11.96 25.89 18.32
CA LYS A 80 -13.42 25.72 18.39
C LYS A 80 -14.11 25.87 17.03
N ASN A 81 -13.53 26.66 16.14
CA ASN A 81 -14.07 26.86 14.80
C ASN A 81 -13.73 25.71 13.84
N GLN A 82 -12.86 24.77 14.23
CA GLN A 82 -12.49 23.63 13.40
C GLN A 82 -13.42 22.43 13.63
N ARG A 83 -14.16 22.06 12.59
CA ARG A 83 -15.04 20.89 12.61
C ARG A 83 -14.32 19.59 12.33
N ILE A 84 -13.18 19.66 11.65
CA ILE A 84 -12.41 18.48 11.22
C ILE A 84 -10.97 18.65 11.68
N ILE A 85 -10.49 17.69 12.45
CA ILE A 85 -9.07 17.58 12.80
C ILE A 85 -8.53 16.32 12.13
N ILE A 86 -7.36 16.41 11.52
CA ILE A 86 -6.68 15.28 10.87
C ILE A 86 -5.32 15.11 11.52
N SER A 87 -4.96 13.89 11.90
CA SER A 87 -3.65 13.64 12.52
C SER A 87 -3.21 12.20 12.39
N THR A 88 -1.92 11.96 12.60
CA THR A 88 -1.46 10.62 12.93
C THR A 88 -1.74 10.34 14.40
N LEU A 89 -1.87 9.07 14.76
CA LEU A 89 -2.05 8.68 16.16
C LEU A 89 -0.92 9.22 17.06
N ALA A 90 0.34 9.13 16.61
CA ALA A 90 1.49 9.66 17.35
C ALA A 90 1.44 11.18 17.55
N SER A 91 1.02 11.93 16.51
CA SER A 91 0.97 13.39 16.56
C SER A 91 -0.14 13.91 17.48
N ILE A 92 -1.32 13.29 17.45
CA ILE A 92 -2.41 13.69 18.36
C ILE A 92 -2.08 13.32 19.81
N THR A 93 -1.46 12.16 20.05
CA THR A 93 -1.03 11.76 21.40
C THR A 93 0.12 12.62 21.93
N GLY A 94 0.95 13.20 21.05
CA GLY A 94 1.97 14.16 21.45
C GLY A 94 1.43 15.57 21.73
N ALA A 95 0.21 15.87 21.29
CA ALA A 95 -0.43 17.18 21.39
C ALA A 95 -1.62 17.18 22.37
N GLN A 96 -1.54 16.43 23.48
CA GLN A 96 -2.65 16.26 24.43
C GLN A 96 -3.20 17.59 24.97
N ASP A 97 -2.34 18.55 25.27
CA ASP A 97 -2.78 19.87 25.75
C ASP A 97 -3.66 20.58 24.73
N VAL A 98 -3.29 20.53 23.44
CA VAL A 98 -4.09 21.13 22.36
C VAL A 98 -5.37 20.31 22.16
N PHE A 99 -5.27 18.99 22.13
CA PHE A 99 -6.40 18.08 21.96
C PHE A 99 -7.45 18.25 23.06
N SER A 100 -7.02 18.51 24.32
CA SER A 100 -7.92 18.77 25.45
C SER A 100 -8.76 20.05 25.30
N LEU A 101 -8.33 20.98 24.44
CA LEU A 101 -9.06 22.21 24.13
C LEU A 101 -10.07 22.02 22.99
N MET A 102 -10.07 20.87 22.32
CA MET A 102 -10.96 20.55 21.21
C MET A 102 -12.22 19.84 21.73
N SER A 103 -13.35 20.07 21.06
CA SER A 103 -14.61 19.40 21.37
C SER A 103 -14.96 18.44 20.24
N LEU A 104 -14.34 17.25 20.23
CA LEU A 104 -14.51 16.22 19.21
C LEU A 104 -15.44 15.11 19.73
N SER A 105 -16.40 14.68 18.92
CA SER A 105 -17.40 13.67 19.33
C SER A 105 -17.27 12.34 18.59
N THR A 106 -16.79 12.39 17.34
CA THR A 106 -16.60 11.22 16.48
C THR A 106 -15.13 11.10 16.10
N VAL A 107 -14.59 9.87 16.14
CA VAL A 107 -13.30 9.54 15.55
C VAL A 107 -13.47 8.55 14.40
N ILE A 108 -12.80 8.81 13.30
CA ILE A 108 -12.68 7.92 12.14
C ILE A 108 -11.22 7.54 12.01
N VAL A 109 -10.92 6.26 12.20
CA VAL A 109 -9.57 5.71 12.10
C VAL A 109 -9.46 4.95 10.79
N ASP A 110 -8.62 5.43 9.87
CA ASP A 110 -8.31 4.74 8.62
C ASP A 110 -7.06 3.89 8.77
N GLU A 111 -6.95 2.88 7.91
CA GLU A 111 -5.91 1.85 8.00
C GLU A 111 -5.84 1.22 9.42
N ALA A 112 -6.99 1.06 10.07
CA ALA A 112 -7.10 0.63 11.46
C ALA A 112 -6.59 -0.82 11.68
N SER A 113 -6.53 -1.65 10.63
CA SER A 113 -5.91 -2.98 10.69
C SER A 113 -4.40 -2.95 10.94
N GLN A 114 -3.75 -1.81 10.71
CA GLN A 114 -2.32 -1.60 10.97
C GLN A 114 -2.01 -1.07 12.37
N ILE A 115 -3.02 -0.75 13.18
CA ILE A 115 -2.84 -0.12 14.50
C ILE A 115 -3.09 -1.14 15.60
N LEU A 116 -2.09 -1.34 16.47
CA LEU A 116 -2.22 -2.20 17.64
C LEU A 116 -3.23 -1.61 18.63
N GLU A 117 -3.99 -2.50 19.27
CA GLU A 117 -5.03 -2.12 20.23
C GLU A 117 -4.55 -1.22 21.38
N PRO A 118 -3.39 -1.43 22.02
CA PRO A 118 -2.92 -0.55 23.09
C PRO A 118 -2.76 0.91 22.67
N LEU A 119 -2.45 1.17 21.39
CA LEU A 119 -2.30 2.53 20.87
C LEU A 119 -3.65 3.25 20.72
N LEU A 120 -4.71 2.51 20.41
CA LEU A 120 -6.08 3.05 20.29
C LEU A 120 -6.81 3.09 21.62
N ALA A 121 -6.52 2.16 22.54
CA ALA A 121 -7.20 2.06 23.84
C ALA A 121 -7.13 3.36 24.66
N GLY A 122 -6.05 4.14 24.54
CA GLY A 122 -5.91 5.43 25.22
C GLY A 122 -6.72 6.59 24.62
N ILE A 123 -7.19 6.45 23.37
CA ILE A 123 -7.85 7.55 22.64
C ILE A 123 -9.32 7.30 22.37
N LEU A 124 -9.71 6.06 22.04
CA LEU A 124 -11.09 5.73 21.66
C LEU A 124 -12.14 6.05 22.75
N PRO A 125 -11.88 5.84 24.05
CA PRO A 125 -12.85 6.17 25.10
C PRO A 125 -13.19 7.66 25.22
N LEU A 126 -12.42 8.53 24.57
CA LEU A 126 -12.64 9.98 24.57
C LEU A 126 -13.72 10.41 23.56
N PHE A 127 -14.22 9.49 22.73
CA PHE A 127 -15.21 9.75 21.70
C PHE A 127 -16.54 9.06 22.00
N LYS A 128 -17.64 9.70 21.58
CA LYS A 128 -18.98 9.12 21.65
C LYS A 128 -19.22 8.09 20.55
N LYS A 129 -18.54 8.24 19.42
CA LYS A 129 -18.67 7.37 18.26
C LYS A 129 -17.29 7.10 17.65
N VAL A 130 -17.04 5.82 17.36
CA VAL A 130 -15.80 5.33 16.75
C VAL A 130 -16.16 4.64 15.45
N ILE A 131 -15.47 5.01 14.37
CA ILE A 131 -15.56 4.36 13.06
C ILE A 131 -14.16 3.87 12.71
N LEU A 132 -14.01 2.57 12.50
CA LEU A 132 -12.75 1.96 12.09
C LEU A 132 -12.87 1.55 10.62
N ILE A 133 -11.93 2.00 9.79
CA ILE A 133 -11.81 1.66 8.38
C ILE A 133 -10.48 0.92 8.23
N GLY A 134 -10.52 -0.25 7.61
CA GLY A 134 -9.35 -1.09 7.43
C GLY A 134 -9.68 -2.35 6.66
N ASP A 135 -8.65 -3.15 6.41
CA ASP A 135 -8.76 -4.42 5.71
C ASP A 135 -7.93 -5.48 6.44
N HIS A 136 -8.62 -6.47 7.02
CA HIS A 136 -8.01 -7.59 7.75
C HIS A 136 -7.34 -8.62 6.83
N LYS A 137 -7.53 -8.50 5.51
CA LYS A 137 -6.88 -9.34 4.49
C LYS A 137 -5.66 -8.66 3.85
N GLN A 138 -5.36 -7.42 4.23
CA GLN A 138 -4.10 -6.71 3.92
C GLN A 138 -3.14 -6.73 5.11
N LEU A 139 -2.06 -5.95 5.05
CA LEU A 139 -0.97 -6.00 6.05
C LEU A 139 -1.47 -5.77 7.49
N PRO A 140 -1.04 -6.60 8.46
CA PRO A 140 -1.29 -6.36 9.88
C PRO A 140 -0.45 -5.21 10.40
N ALA A 141 -0.70 -4.84 11.66
CA ALA A 141 0.24 -4.07 12.46
C ALA A 141 1.63 -4.74 12.51
N VAL A 142 2.69 -3.93 12.42
CA VAL A 142 4.08 -4.40 12.45
C VAL A 142 4.50 -4.71 13.88
N VAL A 143 4.79 -5.98 14.17
CA VAL A 143 5.25 -6.47 15.48
C VAL A 143 6.50 -7.31 15.32
N VAL A 144 7.57 -6.93 16.04
CA VAL A 144 8.89 -7.58 15.94
C VAL A 144 8.94 -8.91 16.71
N GLN A 145 8.19 -9.02 17.79
CA GLN A 145 8.09 -10.22 18.61
C GLN A 145 7.39 -11.34 17.82
N SER A 146 7.78 -12.59 18.04
CA SER A 146 7.14 -13.76 17.42
C SER A 146 5.71 -13.96 17.93
N SER A 147 4.87 -14.66 17.16
CA SER A 147 3.48 -14.96 17.53
C SER A 147 3.38 -15.66 18.89
N ASP A 148 4.31 -16.55 19.19
CA ASP A 148 4.35 -17.28 20.46
C ASP A 148 4.60 -16.37 21.66
N LYS A 149 5.45 -15.35 21.50
CA LYS A 149 5.76 -14.38 22.57
C LYS A 149 4.65 -13.36 22.81
N THR A 150 3.74 -13.22 21.86
CA THR A 150 2.62 -12.27 21.94
C THR A 150 1.27 -12.96 22.11
N ARG A 151 1.27 -14.29 22.31
CA ARG A 151 0.07 -15.07 22.57
C ARG A 151 -0.52 -14.66 23.92
N VAL A 152 -1.85 -14.58 23.95
CA VAL A 152 -2.63 -14.35 25.16
C VAL A 152 -3.09 -15.71 25.67
N GLU A 153 -2.98 -15.96 26.97
CA GLU A 153 -3.32 -17.25 27.59
C GLU A 153 -4.53 -17.14 28.52
N GLU A 154 -4.87 -15.92 28.91
CA GLU A 154 -5.99 -15.56 29.77
C GLU A 154 -7.33 -15.85 29.09
N THR A 155 -8.16 -16.67 29.73
CA THR A 155 -9.44 -17.12 29.18
C THR A 155 -10.42 -15.96 28.99
N GLU A 156 -10.41 -15.00 29.92
CA GLU A 156 -11.27 -13.82 29.86
C GLU A 156 -10.98 -12.95 28.62
N LEU A 157 -9.72 -12.93 28.18
CA LEU A 157 -9.32 -12.20 26.97
C LEU A 157 -9.70 -12.97 25.69
N HIS A 158 -9.73 -14.30 25.74
CA HIS A 158 -10.23 -15.13 24.63
C HIS A 158 -11.73 -14.95 24.41
N GLU A 159 -12.52 -14.75 25.46
CA GLU A 159 -13.97 -14.49 25.38
C GLU A 159 -14.31 -13.22 24.57
N VAL A 160 -13.37 -12.26 24.53
CA VAL A 160 -13.45 -11.03 23.74
C VAL A 160 -12.58 -11.08 22.46
N HIS A 161 -12.21 -12.30 22.04
CA HIS A 161 -11.46 -12.60 20.83
C HIS A 161 -10.03 -12.05 20.79
N LEU A 162 -9.44 -11.72 21.94
CA LEU A 162 -8.04 -11.33 22.03
C LEU A 162 -7.16 -12.57 22.27
N TYR A 163 -6.76 -13.25 21.21
CA TYR A 163 -5.87 -14.42 21.29
C TYR A 163 -4.38 -14.07 21.18
N ASN A 164 -4.07 -12.90 20.65
CA ASN A 164 -2.71 -12.44 20.44
C ASN A 164 -2.65 -10.91 20.45
N THR A 165 -1.70 -10.33 21.19
CA THR A 165 -1.54 -8.88 21.34
C THR A 165 -1.04 -8.18 20.07
N ARG A 166 -0.62 -8.95 19.06
CA ARG A 166 -0.29 -8.44 17.72
C ARG A 166 -1.53 -8.18 16.86
N THR A 167 -2.70 -8.67 17.27
CA THR A 167 -3.97 -8.45 16.57
C THR A 167 -4.36 -6.98 16.71
N SER A 168 -4.68 -6.33 15.60
CA SER A 168 -5.18 -4.96 15.64
C SER A 168 -6.55 -4.89 16.30
N TYR A 169 -6.90 -3.73 16.84
CA TYR A 169 -8.23 -3.53 17.43
C TYR A 169 -9.33 -3.76 16.37
N PHE A 170 -9.09 -3.33 15.13
CA PHE A 170 -10.00 -3.58 14.00
C PHE A 170 -10.24 -5.08 13.77
N GLU A 171 -9.17 -5.87 13.65
CA GLU A 171 -9.28 -7.32 13.39
C GLU A 171 -10.01 -8.04 14.53
N ARG A 172 -9.71 -7.68 15.79
CA ARG A 172 -10.39 -8.25 16.96
C ARG A 172 -11.88 -7.90 16.96
N MET A 173 -12.22 -6.63 16.78
CA MET A 173 -13.62 -6.16 16.80
C MET A 173 -14.42 -6.75 15.64
N TYR A 174 -13.81 -6.87 14.46
CA TYR A 174 -14.43 -7.55 13.31
C TYR A 174 -14.71 -9.03 13.62
N SER A 175 -13.70 -9.76 14.09
CA SER A 175 -13.83 -11.18 14.44
C SER A 175 -14.90 -11.41 15.51
N LEU A 176 -14.93 -10.54 16.53
CA LEU A 176 -15.94 -10.59 17.60
C LEU A 176 -17.33 -10.28 17.06
N ALA A 177 -17.47 -9.26 16.22
CA ALA A 177 -18.75 -8.89 15.61
C ALA A 177 -19.30 -10.03 14.73
N VAL A 178 -18.45 -10.70 13.95
CA VAL A 178 -18.83 -11.88 13.16
C VAL A 178 -19.33 -13.00 14.07
N ALA A 179 -18.55 -13.39 15.08
CA ALA A 179 -18.94 -14.50 15.96
C ALA A 179 -20.17 -14.21 16.83
N ARG A 180 -20.43 -12.95 17.16
CA ARG A 180 -21.63 -12.52 17.90
C ARG A 180 -22.80 -12.14 16.99
N ASN A 181 -22.66 -12.28 15.67
CA ASN A 181 -23.67 -11.88 14.66
C ASN A 181 -24.09 -10.40 14.77
N TRP A 182 -23.15 -9.51 15.09
CA TRP A 182 -23.36 -8.06 15.14
C TRP A 182 -23.29 -7.46 13.73
N HIS A 183 -24.17 -7.90 12.83
CA HIS A 183 -24.23 -7.39 11.46
C HIS A 183 -24.50 -5.87 11.37
N TRP A 184 -24.99 -5.26 12.46
CA TRP A 184 -25.17 -3.81 12.59
C TRP A 184 -23.85 -3.05 12.82
N ALA A 185 -22.78 -3.74 13.23
CA ALA A 185 -21.53 -3.13 13.68
C ALA A 185 -20.41 -3.11 12.62
N PHE A 186 -20.60 -3.80 11.48
CA PHE A 186 -19.62 -3.82 10.39
C PHE A 186 -20.29 -3.84 9.02
N GLY A 187 -19.53 -3.42 8.00
CA GLY A 187 -19.93 -3.50 6.60
C GLY A 187 -18.69 -3.57 5.72
N CYS A 188 -18.85 -4.20 4.54
CA CYS A 188 -17.77 -4.35 3.56
C CYS A 188 -18.12 -3.60 2.28
N LEU A 189 -17.15 -2.89 1.72
CA LEU A 189 -17.27 -2.25 0.41
C LEU A 189 -16.80 -3.24 -0.65
N TYR A 190 -17.73 -3.66 -1.51
CA TYR A 190 -17.48 -4.69 -2.53
C TYR A 190 -17.16 -4.10 -3.90
N GLU A 191 -17.47 -2.83 -4.13
CA GLU A 191 -17.23 -2.17 -5.42
C GLU A 191 -15.87 -1.45 -5.41
N GLN A 192 -14.98 -1.84 -6.32
CA GLN A 192 -13.63 -1.31 -6.45
C GLN A 192 -13.50 -0.44 -7.71
N GLY A 193 -12.74 0.66 -7.61
CA GLY A 193 -12.50 1.60 -8.71
C GLY A 193 -11.03 1.87 -8.97
N ARG A 194 -10.15 0.91 -8.66
CA ARG A 194 -8.69 1.07 -8.78
C ARG A 194 -8.09 0.14 -9.83
N MET A 195 -8.31 -1.15 -9.69
CA MET A 195 -7.67 -2.20 -10.49
C MET A 195 -8.45 -2.43 -11.78
N HIS A 196 -7.73 -2.73 -12.85
CA HIS A 196 -8.28 -3.34 -14.05
C HIS A 196 -9.00 -4.66 -13.72
N ASP A 197 -10.02 -4.99 -14.50
CA ASP A 197 -10.93 -6.13 -14.29
C ASP A 197 -10.14 -7.46 -14.17
N ASP A 198 -9.18 -7.73 -15.06
CA ASP A 198 -8.29 -8.91 -15.02
C ASP A 198 -7.53 -9.07 -13.69
N ILE A 199 -6.91 -8.00 -13.20
CA ILE A 199 -6.18 -8.01 -11.92
C ILE A 199 -7.16 -8.24 -10.76
N MET A 200 -8.29 -7.52 -10.80
CA MET A 200 -9.35 -7.64 -9.80
C MET A 200 -9.90 -9.06 -9.72
N GLN A 201 -10.07 -9.75 -10.85
CA GLN A 201 -10.61 -11.10 -10.87
C GLN A 201 -9.74 -12.08 -10.07
N PHE A 202 -8.42 -12.05 -10.28
CA PHE A 202 -7.49 -12.88 -9.51
C PHE A 202 -7.56 -12.53 -8.02
N VAL A 203 -7.50 -11.24 -7.69
CA VAL A 203 -7.52 -10.76 -6.31
C VAL A 203 -8.84 -11.15 -5.61
N SER A 204 -9.96 -10.96 -6.28
CA SER A 204 -11.28 -11.25 -5.73
C SER A 204 -11.43 -12.73 -5.45
N GLU A 205 -10.99 -13.60 -6.35
CA GLU A 205 -11.10 -15.05 -6.17
C GLU A 205 -10.24 -15.57 -5.03
N HIS A 206 -8.98 -15.12 -4.95
CA HIS A 206 -8.00 -15.72 -4.05
C HIS A 206 -7.92 -15.05 -2.67
N PHE A 207 -8.32 -13.78 -2.56
CA PHE A 207 -8.25 -13.05 -1.30
C PHE A 207 -9.64 -12.65 -0.77
N TYR A 208 -10.63 -12.41 -1.62
CA TYR A 208 -11.92 -11.85 -1.21
C TYR A 208 -13.13 -12.70 -1.59
N GLU A 209 -13.00 -14.02 -1.67
CA GLU A 209 -14.14 -14.96 -1.83
C GLU A 209 -15.09 -14.60 -2.98
N LYS A 210 -14.56 -14.11 -4.10
CA LYS A 210 -15.31 -13.67 -5.29
C LYS A 210 -16.34 -12.56 -5.03
N SER A 211 -16.12 -11.78 -3.97
CA SER A 211 -17.06 -10.72 -3.55
C SER A 211 -16.83 -9.36 -4.22
N LEU A 212 -15.64 -9.10 -4.77
CA LEU A 212 -15.33 -7.79 -5.37
C LEU A 212 -15.99 -7.65 -6.74
N LYS A 213 -16.43 -6.44 -7.04
CA LYS A 213 -17.02 -6.03 -8.31
C LYS A 213 -16.38 -4.73 -8.75
N VAL A 214 -16.24 -4.53 -10.05
CA VAL A 214 -15.76 -3.24 -10.54
C VAL A 214 -16.91 -2.24 -10.55
N LEU A 215 -16.65 -1.02 -10.06
CA LEU A 215 -17.62 0.08 -10.11
C LEU A 215 -18.12 0.27 -11.56
N PRO A 216 -19.42 0.46 -11.81
CA PRO A 216 -19.92 0.74 -13.16
C PRO A 216 -19.24 1.98 -13.76
N LYS A 217 -18.74 1.87 -15.00
CA LYS A 217 -17.86 2.82 -15.73
C LYS A 217 -18.01 4.32 -15.37
N THR A 218 -17.35 4.77 -14.30
CA THR A 218 -16.91 6.15 -14.13
C THR A 218 -15.52 6.31 -14.74
N ARG A 219 -15.51 6.48 -16.07
CA ARG A 219 -14.57 7.17 -16.99
C ARG A 219 -13.08 7.47 -16.67
N SER A 220 -12.48 7.17 -15.51
CA SER A 220 -11.06 7.45 -15.28
C SER A 220 -10.25 6.17 -15.15
N GLY A 221 -9.57 5.78 -16.22
CA GLY A 221 -8.36 4.97 -16.11
C GLY A 221 -8.39 3.61 -16.76
N ARG A 222 -9.56 2.98 -16.98
CA ARG A 222 -9.66 1.53 -17.23
C ARG A 222 -8.91 0.98 -18.45
N ASP A 223 -8.38 1.84 -19.31
CA ASP A 223 -7.52 1.49 -20.44
C ASP A 223 -6.49 2.60 -20.67
N LEU A 224 -5.84 3.11 -19.60
CA LEU A 224 -4.80 4.14 -19.75
C LEU A 224 -3.75 3.66 -20.76
N LEU A 225 -3.33 2.40 -20.65
CA LEU A 225 -2.36 1.79 -21.56
C LEU A 225 -2.88 1.59 -22.99
N GLU A 226 -4.19 1.46 -23.22
CA GLU A 226 -4.74 1.41 -24.59
C GLU A 226 -4.95 2.81 -25.18
N SER A 227 -5.23 3.79 -24.31
CA SER A 227 -5.35 5.21 -24.70
C SER A 227 -4.00 5.85 -25.00
N LEU A 228 -2.93 5.35 -24.37
CA LEU A 228 -1.55 5.70 -24.66
C LEU A 228 -1.05 4.85 -25.82
N ARG A 229 -0.96 5.45 -27.01
CA ARG A 229 -0.32 4.78 -28.14
C ARG A 229 1.17 4.66 -27.83
N ALA A 230 1.67 3.42 -27.73
CA ALA A 230 3.10 3.17 -27.88
C ALA A 230 3.56 3.82 -29.20
N PRO A 231 4.69 4.54 -29.24
CA PRO A 231 5.16 5.18 -30.47
C PRO A 231 5.22 4.18 -31.64
N ASP A 232 4.79 4.57 -32.84
CA ASP A 232 4.73 3.72 -34.04
C ASP A 232 6.10 3.10 -34.45
N MET A 233 7.20 3.46 -33.77
CA MET A 233 8.57 3.04 -34.04
C MET A 233 9.16 2.03 -33.06
N VAL A 234 8.39 1.50 -32.10
CA VAL A 234 8.88 0.45 -31.19
C VAL A 234 8.85 -0.89 -31.93
N SER A 235 10.02 -1.50 -32.13
CA SER A 235 10.13 -2.89 -32.60
C SER A 235 9.27 -3.81 -31.73
N GLU A 236 8.35 -4.56 -32.33
CA GLU A 236 7.46 -5.46 -31.58
C GLU A 236 8.21 -6.70 -31.12
N SER A 237 8.76 -6.63 -29.90
CA SER A 237 9.23 -7.80 -29.17
C SER A 237 8.04 -8.54 -28.56
N ALA A 238 8.25 -9.79 -28.16
CA ALA A 238 7.26 -10.54 -27.39
C ALA A 238 6.87 -9.79 -26.10
N LEU A 239 7.85 -9.12 -25.47
CA LEU A 239 7.68 -8.33 -24.26
C LEU A 239 6.79 -7.10 -24.49
N SER A 240 7.05 -6.32 -25.55
CA SER A 240 6.22 -5.15 -25.86
C SER A 240 4.81 -5.54 -26.30
N THR A 241 4.66 -6.67 -26.97
CA THR A 241 3.34 -7.24 -27.31
C THR A 241 2.56 -7.63 -26.05
N ALA A 242 3.22 -8.31 -25.11
CA ALA A 242 2.60 -8.67 -23.83
C ALA A 242 2.18 -7.42 -23.04
N PHE A 243 3.03 -6.40 -22.97
CA PHE A 243 2.71 -5.15 -22.27
C PHE A 243 1.47 -4.43 -22.84
N LYS A 244 1.23 -4.51 -24.15
CA LYS A 244 0.03 -3.93 -24.78
C LYS A 244 -1.24 -4.73 -24.50
N THR A 245 -1.13 -6.06 -24.47
CA THR A 245 -2.30 -6.96 -24.59
C THR A 245 -2.69 -7.66 -23.30
N LYS A 246 -1.83 -7.67 -22.28
CA LYS A 246 -2.03 -8.43 -21.05
C LYS A 246 -1.90 -7.52 -19.84
N ARG A 247 -2.71 -7.79 -18.81
CA ARG A 247 -2.73 -7.00 -17.56
C ARG A 247 -1.98 -7.70 -16.42
N MET A 248 -1.76 -9.02 -16.54
CA MET A 248 -0.96 -9.83 -15.63
C MET A 248 0.11 -10.58 -16.42
N ILE A 249 1.40 -10.35 -16.11
CA ILE A 249 2.53 -10.88 -16.88
C ILE A 249 3.57 -11.45 -15.92
N PHE A 250 4.04 -12.66 -16.22
CA PHE A 250 5.09 -13.34 -15.47
C PHE A 250 6.32 -13.54 -16.36
N ILE A 251 7.48 -13.10 -15.87
CA ILE A 251 8.77 -13.32 -16.54
C ILE A 251 9.62 -14.22 -15.65
N PRO A 252 9.91 -15.47 -16.05
CA PRO A 252 10.58 -16.44 -15.20
C PRO A 252 12.02 -15.99 -14.91
N GLY A 253 12.36 -15.91 -13.62
CA GLY A 253 13.73 -15.69 -13.17
C GLY A 253 14.44 -17.02 -12.92
N GLU A 254 15.74 -16.95 -12.69
CA GLU A 254 16.57 -18.09 -12.31
C GLU A 254 16.87 -18.10 -10.81
N VAL A 255 17.19 -19.27 -10.27
CA VAL A 255 17.68 -19.39 -8.88
C VAL A 255 19.16 -19.04 -8.84
N GLU A 256 19.57 -18.20 -7.89
CA GLU A 256 20.98 -17.96 -7.62
C GLU A 256 21.60 -19.12 -6.81
N THR A 257 22.57 -19.84 -7.38
CA THR A 257 23.21 -21.00 -6.72
C THR A 257 24.48 -20.66 -5.94
N ASP A 258 25.16 -19.58 -6.28
CA ASP A 258 26.48 -19.25 -5.72
C ASP A 258 26.39 -18.62 -4.33
N ALA A 259 25.32 -17.88 -4.08
CA ALA A 259 25.06 -17.23 -2.79
C ALA A 259 23.56 -17.21 -2.43
N PRO A 260 22.88 -18.38 -2.39
CA PRO A 260 21.42 -18.47 -2.21
C PRO A 260 20.94 -17.87 -0.89
N TRP A 261 21.79 -17.83 0.14
CA TRP A 261 21.49 -17.21 1.43
C TRP A 261 21.38 -15.69 1.38
N LEU A 262 21.93 -15.05 0.34
CA LEU A 262 21.73 -13.62 0.14
C LEU A 262 20.27 -13.38 -0.21
N LYS A 263 19.73 -12.32 0.38
CA LYS A 263 18.36 -11.86 0.12
C LYS A 263 18.31 -11.00 -1.14
N THR A 264 18.93 -11.51 -2.20
CA THR A 264 19.10 -10.91 -3.52
C THR A 264 18.95 -11.99 -4.60
N ASN A 265 18.49 -11.58 -5.77
CA ASN A 265 18.45 -12.41 -6.97
C ASN A 265 18.85 -11.52 -8.17
N ASP A 266 19.95 -11.86 -8.84
CA ASP A 266 20.52 -11.02 -9.89
C ASP A 266 19.77 -11.19 -11.21
N SER A 267 19.37 -12.43 -11.52
CA SER A 267 18.47 -12.73 -12.63
C SER A 267 17.20 -11.88 -12.61
N GLU A 268 16.48 -11.85 -11.47
CA GLU A 268 15.30 -11.01 -11.29
C GLU A 268 15.62 -9.51 -11.38
N ALA A 269 16.78 -9.06 -10.87
CA ALA A 269 17.17 -7.65 -10.94
C ALA A 269 17.40 -7.19 -12.39
N ARG A 270 18.04 -8.03 -13.22
CA ARG A 270 18.21 -7.77 -14.66
C ARG A 270 16.85 -7.73 -15.37
N ILE A 271 15.96 -8.69 -15.08
CA ILE A 271 14.60 -8.71 -15.63
C ILE A 271 13.84 -7.41 -15.29
N VAL A 272 13.94 -6.93 -14.03
CA VAL A 272 13.32 -5.68 -13.61
C VAL A 272 13.83 -4.48 -14.41
N VAL A 273 15.14 -4.39 -14.64
CA VAL A 273 15.73 -3.31 -15.47
C VAL A 273 15.14 -3.31 -16.88
N GLU A 274 15.01 -4.49 -17.49
CA GLU A 274 14.52 -4.63 -18.85
C GLU A 274 13.03 -4.29 -18.96
N ILE A 275 12.22 -4.73 -17.99
CA ILE A 275 10.82 -4.33 -17.86
C ILE A 275 10.72 -2.80 -17.77
N VAL A 276 11.46 -2.18 -16.83
CA VAL A 276 11.44 -0.73 -16.62
C VAL A 276 11.87 0.02 -17.88
N ARG A 277 12.92 -0.44 -18.55
CA ARG A 277 13.44 0.17 -19.78
C ARG A 277 12.41 0.16 -20.90
N GLU A 278 11.79 -0.99 -21.15
CA GLU A 278 10.79 -1.12 -22.22
C GLU A 278 9.50 -0.38 -21.90
N LEU A 279 9.02 -0.43 -20.65
CA LEU A 279 7.86 0.34 -20.23
C LEU A 279 8.10 1.85 -20.32
N HIS A 280 9.27 2.34 -19.93
CA HIS A 280 9.59 3.76 -20.04
C HIS A 280 9.62 4.24 -21.50
N LYS A 281 10.10 3.40 -22.43
CA LYS A 281 10.05 3.70 -23.88
C LYS A 281 8.62 3.75 -24.41
N MET A 282 7.77 2.82 -23.97
CA MET A 282 6.39 2.69 -24.47
C MET A 282 5.45 3.70 -23.82
N TYR A 283 5.66 3.99 -22.54
CA TYR A 283 4.74 4.71 -21.66
C TYR A 283 5.48 5.66 -20.72
N PRO A 284 6.13 6.73 -21.25
CA PRO A 284 7.00 7.60 -20.46
C PRO A 284 6.27 8.33 -19.32
N ASP A 285 4.97 8.61 -19.48
CA ASP A 285 4.15 9.33 -18.50
C ASP A 285 3.45 8.42 -17.49
N VAL A 286 3.62 7.10 -17.60
CA VAL A 286 2.94 6.12 -16.75
C VAL A 286 3.75 5.88 -15.49
N SER A 287 3.06 5.90 -14.36
CA SER A 287 3.73 5.70 -13.07
C SER A 287 4.07 4.22 -12.86
N ILE A 288 5.35 3.93 -12.61
CA ILE A 288 5.87 2.58 -12.39
C ILE A 288 6.35 2.42 -10.94
N GLY A 289 6.04 1.28 -10.33
CA GLY A 289 6.52 0.89 -9.02
C GLY A 289 7.19 -0.47 -9.05
N VAL A 290 8.32 -0.61 -8.37
CA VAL A 290 9.01 -1.89 -8.17
C VAL A 290 8.89 -2.29 -6.70
N ILE A 291 8.32 -3.47 -6.47
CA ILE A 291 8.12 -4.04 -5.15
C ILE A 291 9.02 -5.27 -4.99
N THR A 292 9.69 -5.39 -3.85
CA THR A 292 10.43 -6.62 -3.48
C THR A 292 10.50 -6.81 -1.96
N PRO A 293 10.45 -8.04 -1.42
CA PRO A 293 10.37 -8.24 0.02
C PRO A 293 11.66 -7.89 0.79
N PHE A 294 12.80 -7.80 0.10
CA PHE A 294 14.10 -7.68 0.77
C PHE A 294 14.82 -6.36 0.45
N ARG A 295 15.32 -5.70 1.51
CA ARG A 295 16.12 -4.46 1.36
C ARG A 295 17.42 -4.67 0.59
N ALA A 296 18.02 -5.85 0.70
CA ALA A 296 19.21 -6.19 -0.09
C ALA A 296 18.87 -6.24 -1.58
N GLN A 297 17.71 -6.81 -1.95
CA GLN A 297 17.23 -6.79 -3.34
C GLN A 297 16.86 -5.38 -3.82
N ILE A 298 16.32 -4.50 -2.97
CA ILE A 298 16.14 -3.08 -3.31
C ILE A 298 17.49 -2.46 -3.72
N ALA A 299 18.53 -2.66 -2.92
CA ALA A 299 19.86 -2.16 -3.23
C ALA A 299 20.40 -2.76 -4.53
N ASN A 300 20.18 -4.06 -4.76
CA ASN A 300 20.60 -4.75 -5.98
C ASN A 300 19.92 -4.19 -7.23
N ILE A 301 18.58 -4.12 -7.23
CA ILE A 301 17.79 -3.55 -8.33
C ILE A 301 18.21 -2.11 -8.63
N ARG A 302 18.42 -1.29 -7.59
CA ARG A 302 18.85 0.11 -7.77
C ARG A 302 20.25 0.19 -8.39
N ALA A 303 21.18 -0.67 -8.00
CA ALA A 303 22.50 -0.73 -8.61
C ALA A 303 22.43 -1.12 -10.09
N HIS A 304 21.60 -2.12 -10.45
CA HIS A 304 21.37 -2.52 -11.83
C HIS A 304 20.73 -1.43 -12.69
N LEU A 305 19.73 -0.71 -12.15
CA LEU A 305 19.14 0.45 -12.83
C LEU A 305 20.19 1.53 -13.12
N ILE A 306 21.01 1.89 -12.13
CA ILE A 306 22.10 2.87 -12.28
C ILE A 306 23.09 2.43 -13.36
N ASN A 307 23.52 1.17 -13.32
CA ASN A 307 24.46 0.62 -14.31
C ASN A 307 23.89 0.64 -15.73
N ALA A 308 22.58 0.50 -15.88
CA ALA A 308 21.87 0.61 -17.15
C ALA A 308 21.59 2.07 -17.57
N GLY A 309 22.07 3.08 -16.82
CA GLY A 309 21.84 4.49 -17.09
C GLY A 309 20.43 4.98 -16.76
N ILE A 310 19.67 4.22 -15.98
CA ILE A 310 18.30 4.54 -15.56
C ILE A 310 18.36 5.11 -14.14
N ASN A 311 17.85 6.32 -13.95
CA ASN A 311 17.80 6.95 -12.62
C ASN A 311 16.75 6.24 -11.74
N PRO A 312 17.13 5.56 -10.65
CA PRO A 312 16.17 4.86 -9.81
C PRO A 312 15.21 5.79 -9.06
N GLU A 313 15.49 7.09 -8.96
CA GLU A 313 14.58 8.05 -8.31
C GLU A 313 13.33 8.34 -9.14
N ASP A 314 13.37 8.06 -10.45
CA ASP A 314 12.22 8.20 -11.34
C ASP A 314 11.18 7.08 -11.10
N TYR A 315 11.58 6.03 -10.36
CA TYR A 315 10.78 4.85 -10.07
C TYR A 315 10.69 4.61 -8.57
N SER A 316 9.54 4.19 -8.07
CA SER A 316 9.43 3.84 -6.65
C SER A 316 9.88 2.40 -6.44
N VAL A 317 11.10 2.19 -5.92
CA VAL A 317 11.64 0.85 -5.59
C VAL A 317 11.62 0.64 -4.08
N ASP A 318 10.67 -0.16 -3.57
CA ASP A 318 10.53 -0.38 -2.12
C ASP A 318 9.91 -1.74 -1.74
N THR A 319 9.85 -2.00 -0.45
CA THR A 319 9.14 -3.12 0.19
C THR A 319 7.63 -2.95 0.14
N VAL A 320 6.90 -4.06 0.19
CA VAL A 320 5.42 -4.09 0.24
C VAL A 320 4.89 -3.20 1.36
N GLU A 321 5.54 -3.26 2.54
CA GLU A 321 5.15 -2.52 3.74
C GLU A 321 5.24 -1.00 3.55
N ARG A 322 6.23 -0.51 2.81
CA ARG A 322 6.37 0.93 2.51
C ARG A 322 5.51 1.38 1.33
N TYR A 323 5.07 0.43 0.49
CA TYR A 323 4.18 0.69 -0.63
C TYR A 323 2.71 0.84 -0.24
N GLN A 324 2.33 0.57 1.01
CA GLN A 324 0.95 0.68 1.46
C GLN A 324 0.42 2.13 1.32
N GLY A 325 -0.81 2.28 0.81
CA GLY A 325 -1.40 3.56 0.37
C GLY A 325 -0.93 4.03 -1.03
N SER A 326 0.23 3.56 -1.51
CA SER A 326 0.72 3.88 -2.86
C SER A 326 0.13 2.99 -3.92
N ALA A 327 -0.58 3.54 -4.89
CA ALA A 327 -0.86 2.85 -6.14
C ALA A 327 0.02 3.41 -7.26
N ARG A 328 0.30 2.56 -8.25
CA ARG A 328 0.91 2.94 -9.51
C ARG A 328 0.08 2.38 -10.64
N ASP A 329 0.26 2.95 -11.81
CA ASP A 329 -0.40 2.46 -13.00
C ASP A 329 0.16 1.07 -13.35
N ILE A 330 1.49 0.89 -13.23
CA ILE A 330 2.16 -0.40 -13.37
C ILE A 330 2.94 -0.75 -12.09
N ILE A 331 2.80 -2.00 -11.64
CA ILE A 331 3.63 -2.59 -10.57
C ILE A 331 4.45 -3.74 -11.11
N VAL A 332 5.73 -3.75 -10.78
CA VAL A 332 6.68 -4.83 -11.02
C VAL A 332 7.04 -5.47 -9.68
N LEU A 333 6.75 -6.76 -9.49
CA LEU A 333 7.13 -7.51 -8.29
C LEU A 333 8.34 -8.41 -8.58
N SER A 334 9.46 -8.20 -7.87
CA SER A 334 10.55 -9.17 -7.77
C SER A 334 10.38 -9.96 -6.47
N VAL A 335 10.02 -11.24 -6.57
CA VAL A 335 9.78 -12.10 -5.40
C VAL A 335 11.07 -12.39 -4.64
N CYS A 336 12.20 -12.46 -5.35
CA CYS A 336 13.55 -12.59 -4.81
C CYS A 336 13.71 -13.81 -3.90
N VAL A 337 13.25 -14.99 -4.35
CA VAL A 337 13.38 -16.25 -3.61
C VAL A 337 14.23 -17.24 -4.37
N ASN A 338 15.29 -17.72 -3.73
CA ASN A 338 16.22 -18.71 -4.26
C ASN A 338 15.93 -20.12 -3.72
N ASP A 339 15.20 -20.23 -2.61
CA ASP A 339 14.86 -21.51 -1.98
C ASP A 339 13.50 -21.50 -1.26
N SER A 340 13.03 -22.68 -0.88
CA SER A 340 11.76 -22.91 -0.19
C SER A 340 11.66 -22.22 1.18
N ASN A 341 12.78 -22.03 1.89
CA ASN A 341 12.79 -21.38 3.20
C ASN A 341 12.61 -19.87 3.06
N GLN A 342 13.20 -19.26 2.03
CA GLN A 342 12.96 -17.87 1.70
C GLN A 342 11.53 -17.65 1.25
N LEU A 343 10.96 -18.55 0.44
CA LEU A 343 9.55 -18.48 0.06
C LEU A 343 8.64 -18.46 1.29
N LYS A 344 8.88 -19.33 2.28
CA LYS A 344 8.14 -19.33 3.56
C LYS A 344 8.29 -18.02 4.36
N GLN A 345 9.40 -17.29 4.22
CA GLN A 345 9.60 -15.99 4.87
C GLN A 345 8.85 -14.86 4.14
N VAL A 346 8.70 -14.96 2.82
CA VAL A 346 8.00 -13.97 2.01
C VAL A 346 6.49 -14.12 2.16
N VAL A 347 5.99 -15.37 2.22
CA VAL A 347 4.56 -15.65 2.40
C VAL A 347 4.11 -15.21 3.79
N SER A 348 3.11 -14.33 3.85
CA SER A 348 2.57 -13.80 5.10
C SER A 348 1.13 -14.24 5.32
N LEU A 349 0.94 -15.51 5.70
CA LEU A 349 -0.39 -16.08 5.92
C LEU A 349 -1.08 -15.46 7.15
N SER A 350 -2.32 -15.01 6.96
CA SER A 350 -3.26 -14.73 8.04
C SER A 350 -3.76 -16.04 8.68
N GLY A 351 -4.47 -15.93 9.81
CA GLY A 351 -5.18 -17.07 10.40
C GLY A 351 -6.24 -17.68 9.46
N GLU A 352 -6.66 -16.94 8.44
CA GLU A 352 -7.61 -17.38 7.40
C GLU A 352 -6.91 -17.98 6.16
N GLY A 353 -5.58 -18.09 6.18
CA GLY A 353 -4.79 -18.62 5.06
C GLY A 353 -4.56 -17.63 3.91
N VAL A 354 -4.79 -16.33 4.14
CA VAL A 354 -4.57 -15.27 3.14
C VAL A 354 -3.13 -14.76 3.20
N ASP A 355 -2.40 -14.81 2.07
CA ASP A 355 -1.11 -14.14 1.96
C ASP A 355 -1.30 -12.62 1.83
N ARG A 356 -1.24 -11.94 2.99
CA ARG A 356 -1.49 -10.51 3.11
C ARG A 356 -0.48 -9.66 2.34
N LYS A 357 0.77 -10.11 2.20
CA LYS A 357 1.82 -9.37 1.48
C LYS A 357 1.59 -9.44 -0.02
N LEU A 358 1.29 -10.63 -0.54
CA LEU A 358 0.99 -10.80 -1.96
C LEU A 358 -0.29 -10.03 -2.35
N ASN A 359 -1.33 -10.09 -1.51
CA ASN A 359 -2.55 -9.30 -1.72
C ASN A 359 -2.24 -7.80 -1.82
N VAL A 360 -1.45 -7.25 -0.90
CA VAL A 360 -1.06 -5.84 -0.98
C VAL A 360 -0.27 -5.56 -2.26
N ALA A 361 0.74 -6.36 -2.59
CA ALA A 361 1.58 -6.16 -3.78
C ALA A 361 0.76 -6.10 -5.08
N ILE A 362 -0.14 -7.06 -5.31
CA ILE A 362 -0.99 -7.09 -6.51
C ILE A 362 -1.95 -5.91 -6.54
N THR A 363 -2.60 -5.58 -5.41
CA THR A 363 -3.59 -4.49 -5.32
C THR A 363 -3.01 -3.07 -5.41
N ARG A 364 -1.68 -2.94 -5.56
CA ARG A 364 -1.02 -1.66 -5.86
C ARG A 364 -1.06 -1.30 -7.34
N ALA A 365 -1.28 -2.26 -8.23
CA ALA A 365 -1.41 -2.03 -9.66
C ALA A 365 -2.79 -1.47 -10.01
N ARG A 366 -2.85 -0.43 -10.85
CA ARG A 366 -4.11 0.03 -11.44
C ARG A 366 -4.35 -0.65 -12.79
N GLU A 367 -3.36 -0.60 -13.66
CA GLU A 367 -3.48 -1.08 -15.04
C GLU A 367 -2.79 -2.42 -15.23
N GLN A 368 -1.56 -2.57 -14.75
CA GLN A 368 -0.77 -3.76 -15.06
C GLN A 368 0.06 -4.24 -13.87
N PHE A 369 0.03 -5.56 -13.66
CA PHE A 369 0.86 -6.26 -12.69
C PHE A 369 1.83 -7.17 -13.43
N ILE A 370 3.11 -6.86 -13.34
CA ILE A 370 4.20 -7.65 -13.91
C ILE A 370 4.99 -8.22 -12.74
N TRP A 371 5.45 -9.46 -12.85
CA TRP A 371 6.24 -10.05 -11.78
C TRP A 371 7.26 -11.05 -12.29
N THR A 372 8.29 -11.25 -11.48
CA THR A 372 9.39 -12.17 -11.76
C THR A 372 9.79 -12.93 -10.51
N GLY A 373 10.25 -14.16 -10.73
CA GLY A 373 10.75 -15.06 -9.70
C GLY A 373 11.03 -16.44 -10.26
N ALA A 374 11.75 -17.26 -9.49
CA ALA A 374 12.16 -18.59 -9.91
C ALA A 374 10.99 -19.60 -9.94
N PRO A 375 10.54 -20.08 -11.13
CA PRO A 375 9.36 -20.95 -11.22
C PRO A 375 9.52 -22.25 -10.43
N SER A 376 10.74 -22.80 -10.38
CA SER A 376 11.08 -24.01 -9.62
C SER A 376 10.73 -23.87 -8.13
N VAL A 377 11.01 -22.72 -7.53
CA VAL A 377 10.73 -22.44 -6.10
C VAL A 377 9.28 -22.02 -5.92
N LEU A 378 8.77 -21.13 -6.78
CA LEU A 378 7.41 -20.59 -6.68
C LEU A 378 6.33 -21.67 -6.79
N SER A 379 6.58 -22.70 -7.59
CA SER A 379 5.65 -23.82 -7.79
C SER A 379 5.38 -24.64 -6.53
N GLU A 380 6.23 -24.55 -5.51
CA GLU A 380 6.02 -25.20 -4.21
C GLU A 380 4.87 -24.58 -3.41
N ASN A 381 4.47 -23.34 -3.73
CA ASN A 381 3.33 -22.69 -3.13
C ASN A 381 2.14 -22.67 -4.10
N ALA A 382 1.00 -23.20 -3.63
CA ALA A 382 -0.20 -23.33 -4.45
C ALA A 382 -0.76 -21.97 -4.94
N LEU A 383 -0.65 -20.90 -4.14
CA LEU A 383 -1.12 -19.58 -4.53
C LEU A 383 -0.24 -18.96 -5.62
N TYR A 384 1.08 -19.08 -5.50
CA TYR A 384 2.01 -18.62 -6.53
C TYR A 384 1.87 -19.43 -7.83
N SER A 385 1.62 -20.74 -7.74
CA SER A 385 1.31 -21.58 -8.92
C SER A 385 0.04 -21.10 -9.66
N LYS A 386 -1.01 -20.75 -8.91
CA LYS A 386 -2.23 -20.17 -9.49
C LYS A 386 -1.97 -18.79 -10.09
N LEU A 387 -1.13 -17.97 -9.45
CA LEU A 387 -0.74 -16.66 -9.97
C LEU A 387 0.04 -16.78 -11.28
N MET A 388 0.96 -17.75 -11.39
CA MET A 388 1.68 -18.04 -12.65
C MET A 388 0.69 -18.46 -13.73
N SER A 389 -0.24 -19.35 -13.40
CA SER A 389 -1.25 -19.84 -14.36
C SER A 389 -2.22 -18.74 -14.83
N ALA A 390 -2.44 -17.71 -14.00
CA ALA A 390 -3.28 -16.57 -14.34
C ALA A 390 -2.52 -15.45 -15.09
N SER A 391 -1.20 -15.55 -15.20
CA SER A 391 -0.35 -14.54 -15.84
C SER A 391 0.10 -15.00 -17.23
N GLU A 392 0.26 -14.08 -18.16
CA GLU A 392 0.94 -14.38 -19.43
C GLU A 392 2.43 -14.62 -19.17
N MET A 393 2.93 -15.81 -19.54
CA MET A 393 4.35 -16.13 -19.41
C MET A 393 5.13 -15.59 -20.61
N VAL A 394 6.18 -14.82 -20.36
CA VAL A 394 7.07 -14.27 -21.39
C VAL A 394 8.51 -14.67 -21.07
N ASP A 395 9.15 -15.42 -21.96
CA ASP A 395 10.51 -15.94 -21.73
C ASP A 395 11.61 -14.89 -21.86
N VAL A 396 12.66 -15.08 -21.06
CA VAL A 396 13.86 -14.23 -20.99
C VAL A 396 14.69 -14.28 -22.29
N CYS A 397 14.59 -15.33 -23.11
CA CYS A 397 15.32 -15.42 -24.40
C CYS A 397 14.91 -14.34 -25.42
N CYS A 398 13.85 -13.56 -25.15
CA CYS A 398 13.46 -12.39 -25.94
C CYS A 398 14.09 -11.08 -25.43
N ILE A 399 14.97 -11.13 -24.43
CA ILE A 399 15.61 -9.99 -23.79
C ILE A 399 17.05 -9.93 -24.30
N PRO A 400 17.41 -8.96 -25.17
CA PRO A 400 18.77 -8.87 -25.68
C PRO A 400 19.73 -8.58 -24.52
N GLU A 401 20.73 -9.45 -24.34
CA GLU A 401 21.86 -9.15 -23.45
C GLU A 401 22.45 -7.81 -23.87
N SER A 402 22.43 -6.84 -22.97
CA SER A 402 23.10 -5.57 -23.19
C SER A 402 24.59 -5.84 -23.44
N GLU A 403 25.09 -5.47 -24.62
CA GLU A 403 26.51 -5.47 -24.98
C GLU A 403 27.30 -4.50 -24.08
N THR A 404 27.56 -4.89 -22.83
CA THR A 404 28.47 -4.18 -21.94
C THR A 404 29.35 -5.19 -21.21
N ASN A 405 30.08 -6.01 -21.98
CA ASN A 405 31.25 -6.72 -21.47
C ASN A 405 32.21 -7.06 -22.62
N ASN A 406 32.92 -6.04 -23.12
CA ASN A 406 34.20 -6.23 -23.79
C ASN A 406 34.91 -4.89 -24.00
N LYS A 407 35.62 -4.40 -22.98
CA LYS A 407 36.72 -3.42 -23.12
C LYS A 407 37.52 -3.31 -21.82
N SER A 408 38.10 -4.41 -21.37
CA SER A 408 39.10 -4.40 -20.29
C SER A 408 40.08 -5.57 -20.43
N SER A 409 40.70 -5.68 -21.61
CA SER A 409 41.96 -6.42 -21.78
C SER A 409 42.61 -6.05 -23.11
N LYS A 410 43.41 -4.98 -23.11
CA LYS A 410 44.55 -4.75 -24.01
C LYS A 410 45.10 -3.34 -23.75
N HIS A 411 46.10 -3.26 -22.87
CA HIS A 411 47.34 -2.51 -23.08
C HIS A 411 48.23 -2.73 -21.86
N ALA A 412 48.93 -3.86 -21.89
CA ALA A 412 50.22 -4.03 -21.24
C ALA A 412 51.17 -4.45 -22.36
N GLU A 413 51.94 -3.50 -22.86
CA GLU A 413 53.29 -3.64 -23.43
C GLU A 413 53.95 -2.26 -23.38
#